data_AF-A0A7V2EVP1-F1
#
_entry.id   AF-A0A7V2EVP1-F1
#
_cell.length_a   1.000
_cell.length_b   1.000
_cell.length_c   1.000
_cell.angle_alpha   90.00
_cell.angle_beta   90.00
_cell.angle_gamma   90.00
#
_symmetry.space_group_name_H-M   'P 1'
#
loop_
_entity.id
_entity.type
_entity.pdbx_description
1 polymer ?
#
loop_
_entity_poly.entity_id
_entity_poly.type
_entity_poly.pdbx_seq_one_letter_code
_entity_poly.pdbx_strand_id
1 'polypeptide(L)'
;ENEKLGKIEELMIDAKTGHLAYAVLSFGGNHYAVPWNAFEFANTEKKLILDVDKDRLKAAPGFDKNETWPDFADRTWGGAIHKYYGSRPYWGDEGPRDTPS
;
A
#
# COMPACT_ATOMS: atom_id res chain seq x y z
N GLU A 1 -17.15 -12.74 5.55
CA GLU A 1 -17.17 -13.44 4.23
C GLU A 1 -16.06 -12.88 3.35
N ASN A 2 -15.49 -13.69 2.45
CA ASN A 2 -14.47 -13.28 1.48
C ASN A 2 -15.12 -12.50 0.31
N GLU A 3 -15.53 -11.26 0.57
CA GLU A 3 -16.04 -10.37 -0.48
C GLU A 3 -14.93 -9.84 -1.37
N LYS A 4 -15.20 -9.73 -2.67
CA LYS A 4 -14.32 -9.01 -3.59
C LYS A 4 -14.37 -7.52 -3.27
N LEU A 5 -13.32 -7.04 -2.60
CA LEU A 5 -13.19 -5.62 -2.23
C LEU A 5 -12.97 -4.71 -3.44
N GLY A 6 -12.12 -5.09 -4.39
CA GLY A 6 -11.81 -4.22 -5.53
C GLY A 6 -10.90 -4.88 -6.56
N LYS A 7 -10.20 -4.06 -7.34
CA LYS A 7 -9.19 -4.50 -8.31
C LYS A 7 -7.92 -3.69 -8.14
N ILE A 8 -6.77 -4.38 -8.06
CA ILE A 8 -5.46 -3.72 -8.17
C ILE A 8 -5.28 -3.28 -9.62
N GLU A 9 -5.07 -1.99 -9.82
CA GLU A 9 -4.83 -1.42 -11.13
C GLU A 9 -3.34 -1.26 -11.41
N GLU A 10 -2.58 -0.84 -10.39
CA GLU A 10 -1.16 -0.47 -10.56
C GLU A 10 -0.34 -0.88 -9.34
N LEU A 11 0.96 -1.08 -9.57
CA LEU A 11 1.96 -1.42 -8.57
C LEU A 11 3.04 -0.34 -8.56
N MET A 12 3.28 0.24 -7.40
CA MET A 12 4.23 1.32 -7.19
C MET A 12 5.52 0.79 -6.61
N ILE A 13 6.62 0.94 -7.36
CA ILE A 13 7.96 0.56 -6.93
C ILE A 13 8.71 1.82 -6.52
N ASP A 14 9.37 1.79 -5.37
CA ASP A 14 10.33 2.82 -4.98
C ASP A 14 11.55 2.71 -5.91
N ALA A 15 11.76 3.73 -6.75
CA ALA A 15 12.80 3.71 -7.77
C ALA A 15 14.22 3.77 -7.20
N LYS A 16 14.41 4.18 -5.93
CA LYS A 16 15.73 4.27 -5.30
C LYS A 16 16.18 2.92 -4.76
N THR A 17 15.25 2.14 -4.23
CA THR A 17 15.51 0.86 -3.55
C THR A 17 15.09 -0.36 -4.37
N GLY A 18 14.22 -0.18 -5.36
CA GLY A 18 13.59 -1.27 -6.11
C GLY A 18 12.50 -2.01 -5.34
N HIS A 19 12.10 -1.53 -4.15
CA HIS A 19 11.08 -2.18 -3.33
C HIS A 19 9.67 -1.90 -3.85
N LEU A 20 8.84 -2.94 -3.90
CA LEU A 20 7.41 -2.79 -4.17
C LEU A 20 6.74 -2.15 -2.95
N ALA A 21 6.42 -0.87 -3.06
CA ALA A 21 5.96 -0.04 -1.95
C ALA A 21 4.44 -0.15 -1.76
N TYR A 22 3.67 0.10 -2.81
CA TYR A 22 2.21 0.18 -2.73
C TYR A 22 1.53 -0.53 -3.91
N ALA A 23 0.33 -1.04 -3.68
CA ALA A 23 -0.62 -1.37 -4.74
C ALA A 23 -1.72 -0.30 -4.77
N VAL A 24 -2.09 0.13 -5.98
CA VAL A 24 -3.23 1.04 -6.19
C VAL A 24 -4.49 0.20 -6.39
N LEU A 25 -5.39 0.26 -5.42
CA LEU A 25 -6.65 -0.45 -5.41
C LEU A 25 -7.78 0.47 -5.89
N SER A 26 -8.49 0.08 -6.94
CA SER A 26 -9.73 0.73 -7.36
C SER A 26 -10.93 0.12 -6.63
N PHE A 27 -11.68 0.95 -5.92
CA PHE A 27 -12.89 0.57 -5.20
C PHE A 27 -13.90 1.72 -5.13
N GLY A 28 -15.16 1.45 -5.47
CA GLY A 28 -16.24 2.44 -5.33
C GLY A 28 -16.08 3.71 -6.18
N GLY A 29 -15.27 3.65 -7.26
CA GLY A 29 -14.98 4.81 -8.11
C GLY A 29 -13.82 5.70 -7.64
N ASN A 30 -13.08 5.28 -6.61
CA ASN A 30 -11.90 5.98 -6.08
C ASN A 30 -10.68 5.04 -6.05
N HIS A 31 -9.47 5.59 -5.95
CA HIS A 31 -8.23 4.83 -5.85
C HIS A 31 -7.59 4.96 -4.48
N TYR A 32 -7.06 3.86 -3.97
CA TYR A 32 -6.45 3.79 -2.64
C TYR A 32 -5.06 3.20 -2.73
N ALA A 33 -4.10 3.84 -2.08
CA ALA A 33 -2.77 3.29 -1.92
C ALA A 33 -2.76 2.33 -0.74
N VAL A 34 -2.46 1.07 -1.00
CA VAL A 34 -2.34 0.05 0.04
C VAL A 34 -0.89 -0.42 0.09
N PRO A 35 -0.24 -0.39 1.26
CA PRO A 35 1.10 -0.93 1.43
C PRO A 35 1.17 -2.38 0.98
N TRP A 36 2.21 -2.73 0.21
CA TRP A 36 2.34 -4.09 -0.32
C TRP A 36 2.38 -5.16 0.78
N ASN A 37 3.02 -4.85 1.89
CA ASN A 37 3.12 -5.74 3.06
C ASN A 37 1.84 -5.83 3.90
N ALA A 38 0.78 -5.09 3.55
CA ALA A 38 -0.54 -5.28 4.15
C ALA A 38 -1.34 -6.38 3.44
N PHE A 39 -0.87 -6.88 2.29
CA PHE A 39 -1.52 -7.98 1.58
C PHE A 39 -0.94 -9.34 1.98
N GLU A 40 -1.82 -10.33 2.02
CA GLU A 40 -1.46 -11.74 2.07
C GLU A 40 -1.70 -12.41 0.72
N PHE A 41 -0.77 -13.28 0.33
CA PHE A 41 -0.90 -14.05 -0.90
C PHE A 41 -1.69 -15.34 -0.67
N ALA A 42 -2.87 -15.43 -1.28
CA ALA A 42 -3.60 -16.69 -1.35
C ALA A 42 -2.98 -17.57 -2.46
N ASN A 43 -2.01 -18.41 -2.09
CA ASN A 43 -1.23 -19.26 -3.00
C ASN A 43 -2.07 -20.16 -3.92
N THR A 44 -3.33 -20.43 -3.55
CA THR A 44 -4.23 -21.32 -4.29
C THR A 44 -5.08 -20.62 -5.36
N GLU A 45 -5.30 -19.30 -5.25
CA GLU A 45 -6.33 -18.62 -6.06
C GLU A 45 -5.83 -17.42 -6.88
N LYS A 46 -4.52 -17.12 -6.87
CA LYS A 46 -3.95 -15.90 -7.49
C LYS A 46 -4.67 -14.63 -7.02
N LYS A 47 -5.07 -14.59 -5.75
CA LYS A 47 -5.72 -13.45 -5.10
C LYS A 47 -4.80 -12.86 -4.04
N LEU A 48 -4.88 -11.54 -3.89
CA LEU A 48 -4.33 -10.82 -2.75
C LEU A 48 -5.45 -10.58 -1.76
N ILE A 49 -5.23 -11.01 -0.52
CA ILE A 49 -6.15 -10.81 0.59
C ILE A 49 -5.67 -9.58 1.35
N LEU A 50 -6.58 -8.65 1.60
CA LEU A 50 -6.33 -7.51 2.48
C LEU A 50 -7.22 -7.68 3.70
N ASP A 51 -6.60 -7.87 4.87
CA ASP A 51 -7.33 -8.01 6.14
C ASP A 51 -7.73 -6.63 6.67
N VAL A 52 -8.70 -6.01 5.99
CA VAL A 52 -9.26 -4.71 6.38
C VAL A 52 -10.77 -4.71 6.19
N ASP A 53 -11.48 -4.13 7.15
CA ASP A 53 -12.91 -3.90 7.03
C ASP A 53 -13.23 -3.00 5.84
N LYS A 54 -14.26 -3.35 5.06
CA LYS A 54 -14.69 -2.61 3.87
C LYS A 54 -15.00 -1.14 4.18
N ASP A 55 -15.57 -0.85 5.34
CA ASP A 55 -15.89 0.52 5.75
C ASP A 55 -14.64 1.32 6.14
N ARG A 56 -13.62 0.65 6.70
CA ARG A 56 -12.29 1.24 6.88
C ARG A 56 -11.63 1.49 5.53
N LEU A 57 -11.82 0.64 4.53
CA LEU A 57 -11.31 0.94 3.19
C LEU A 57 -11.98 2.19 2.58
N LYS A 58 -13.30 2.35 2.75
CA LYS A 58 -14.01 3.57 2.28
C LYS A 58 -13.57 4.85 2.99
N ALA A 59 -13.16 4.74 4.25
CA ALA A 59 -12.65 5.86 5.04
C ALA A 59 -11.16 6.14 4.80
N ALA A 60 -10.47 5.31 4.01
CA ALA A 60 -9.07 5.50 3.71
C ALA A 60 -8.86 6.75 2.84
N PRO A 61 -7.68 7.39 2.91
CA PRO A 61 -7.33 8.48 2.00
C PRO A 61 -7.32 7.96 0.56
N GLY A 62 -8.34 8.32 -0.20
CA GLY A 62 -8.42 8.04 -1.64
C GLY A 62 -7.82 9.18 -2.47
N PHE A 63 -7.51 8.90 -3.72
CA PHE A 63 -7.06 9.88 -4.71
C PHE A 63 -7.58 9.51 -6.10
N ASP A 64 -7.70 10.50 -7.00
CA ASP A 64 -7.94 10.23 -8.41
C ASP A 64 -6.61 10.18 -9.15
N LYS A 65 -6.26 8.98 -9.63
CA LYS A 65 -5.02 8.77 -10.39
C LYS A 65 -4.98 9.50 -11.73
N ASN A 66 -6.11 9.98 -12.26
CA ASN A 66 -6.13 10.73 -13.51
C ASN A 66 -5.92 12.23 -13.28
N GLU A 67 -6.11 12.70 -12.06
CA GLU A 67 -6.03 14.13 -11.73
C GLU A 67 -4.81 14.45 -10.85
N THR A 68 -4.60 13.73 -9.76
CA THR A 68 -3.50 14.00 -8.82
C THR A 68 -2.96 12.72 -8.22
N TRP A 69 -1.72 12.39 -8.60
CA TRP A 69 -0.94 11.35 -7.95
C TRP A 69 -0.37 11.89 -6.64
N PRO A 70 -0.56 11.18 -5.50
CA PRO A 70 0.19 11.45 -4.29
C PRO A 70 1.70 11.43 -4.53
N ASP A 71 2.46 12.16 -3.71
CA ASP A 71 3.90 11.97 -3.67
C ASP A 71 4.23 10.67 -2.92
N PHE A 72 4.26 9.55 -3.66
CA PHE A 72 4.57 8.23 -3.11
C PHE A 72 6.01 8.13 -2.57
N ALA A 73 6.89 9.09 -2.89
CA ALA A 73 8.24 9.18 -2.35
C ALA A 73 8.31 9.97 -1.05
N ASP A 74 7.27 10.73 -0.68
CA ASP A 74 7.18 11.41 0.60
C ASP A 74 6.96 10.39 1.73
N ARG A 75 7.98 10.24 2.58
CA ARG A 75 7.97 9.35 3.75
C ARG A 75 6.96 9.78 4.81
N THR A 76 6.57 11.06 4.85
CA THR A 76 5.54 11.57 5.76
C THR A 76 4.17 11.05 5.34
N TRP A 77 3.83 11.22 4.07
CA TRP A 77 2.62 10.67 3.47
C TRP A 77 2.61 9.13 3.59
N GLY A 78 3.70 8.48 3.18
CA GLY A 78 3.83 7.03 3.26
C GLY A 78 3.70 6.50 4.70
N GLY A 79 4.31 7.18 5.67
CA GLY A 79 4.18 6.85 7.08
C GLY A 79 2.74 6.94 7.58
N ALA A 80 1.97 7.93 7.13
CA ALA A 80 0.54 8.05 7.45
C ALA A 80 -0.28 6.91 6.86
N ILE A 81 0.00 6.50 5.61
CA ILE A 81 -0.66 5.36 4.96
C ILE A 81 -0.33 4.05 5.69
N HIS A 82 0.95 3.79 5.98
CA HIS A 82 1.37 2.62 6.74
C HIS A 82 0.71 2.56 8.12
N LYS A 83 0.66 3.69 8.84
CA LYS A 83 -0.07 3.81 10.12
C LYS A 83 -1.56 3.51 9.95
N TYR A 84 -2.17 4.01 8.88
CA TYR A 84 -3.59 3.77 8.59
C TYR A 84 -3.89 2.29 8.39
N TYR A 85 -3.04 1.54 7.72
CA TYR A 85 -3.20 0.10 7.48
C TYR A 85 -2.58 -0.78 8.59
N GLY A 86 -1.94 -0.20 9.60
CA GLY A 86 -1.26 -0.94 10.67
C GLY A 86 -0.03 -1.72 10.18
N SER A 87 0.52 -1.37 9.02
CA SER A 87 1.68 -2.05 8.45
C SER A 87 2.97 -1.28 8.73
N ARG A 88 4.10 -1.99 8.78
CA ARG A 88 5.41 -1.36 8.99
C ARG A 88 5.96 -0.79 7.68
N PRO A 89 6.48 0.44 7.65
CA PRO A 89 7.16 0.96 6.47
C PRO A 89 8.38 0.11 6.13
N TYR A 90 8.60 -0.18 4.85
CA TYR A 90 9.75 -0.99 4.42
C TYR A 90 11.10 -0.30 4.69
N TRP A 91 11.12 1.03 4.83
CA TRP A 91 12.30 1.82 5.19
C TRP A 91 12.51 1.91 6.71
N GLY A 92 11.63 1.32 7.52
CA GLY A 92 11.76 1.29 8.99
C GLY A 92 12.79 0.28 9.49
N ASP A 93 13.09 -0.76 8.70
CA ASP A 93 14.15 -1.73 8.97
C ASP A 93 15.53 -1.24 8.48
N GLU A 94 15.58 -0.10 7.77
CA GLU A 94 16.81 0.65 7.54
C GLU A 94 17.16 1.50 8.77
N GLY A 95 17.40 0.83 9.91
CA GLY A 95 18.30 1.40 10.91
C GLY A 95 19.64 1.76 10.27
N PRO A 96 20.44 2.69 10.83
CA PRO A 96 21.72 3.06 10.25
C PRO A 96 22.47 1.78 9.93
N ARG A 97 22.72 1.52 8.64
CA ARG A 97 23.56 0.41 8.22
C ARG A 97 24.86 0.64 8.96
N ASP A 98 25.13 -0.19 9.98
CA ASP A 98 26.37 -0.16 10.73
C ASP A 98 27.50 -0.15 9.70
N THR A 99 28.11 1.02 9.51
CA THR A 99 29.40 1.12 8.83
C THR A 99 30.36 0.42 9.77
N PRO A 100 30.96 -0.72 9.39
CA PRO A 100 32.00 -1.30 10.20
C PRO A 100 33.11 -0.25 10.32
N SER A 101 33.49 0.10 11.55
CA SER A 101 34.68 0.92 11.82
C SER A 101 35.95 0.20 11.40
#